data_AF-A0A938U0H9-F1
#
_entry.id   AF-A0A938U0H9-F1
#
_cell.length_a   1.000
_cell.length_b   1.000
_cell.length_c   1.000
_cell.angle_alpha   90.00
_cell.angle_beta   90.00
_cell.angle_gamma   90.00
#
_symmetry.space_group_name_H-M   'P 1'
#
loop_
_entity.id
_entity.type
_entity.pdbx_description
1 polymer ?
#
loop_
_entity_poly.entity_id
_entity_poly.type
_entity_poly.pdbx_seq_one_letter_code
_entity_poly.pdbx_strand_id
1 'polypeptide(L)'
;MPKLLNKPVYEDMNLLVFQEEFRTENDCRNWLFSTRWPQGFRCPRCNGEEYTLLERRNLYLCKACRYQSSPIAGTIFHKTKTPLLKWFWLIYRMATSKTGVSIAEMQRELEIKDYKTIWVMAHKIRKGMSDRDAHYRLAGLVEMDESFFGPTVTGKRGRGAEGKALVIVAVSTWIDGTGKERPGFAHAFVADDATADTIENLLRRLSVPEDEITPLVSQIRTDGWRSYQVAAKELEIAHHRAILRDPKDSMKLLPWTHRLIANAKAVISGPHRGVSEKHLQRYLTEVCYRFNRRFWERQSFHRLLNACASTTTITRNELMAKTAEQSQ
;
A
#
# COMPACT_ATOMS: atom_id res chain seq x y z
N MET A 1 -24.18 16.36 -13.18
CA MET A 1 -23.06 15.48 -13.60
C MET A 1 -21.82 15.92 -12.82
N PRO A 2 -21.29 15.12 -11.90
CA PRO A 2 -20.04 15.47 -11.22
C PRO A 2 -18.95 15.52 -12.28
N LYS A 3 -18.19 16.62 -12.34
CA LYS A 3 -16.99 16.73 -13.17
C LYS A 3 -16.12 15.52 -12.81
N LEU A 4 -15.95 14.59 -13.76
CA LEU A 4 -14.92 13.57 -13.68
C LEU A 4 -13.62 14.31 -13.40
N LEU A 5 -13.15 14.25 -12.15
CA LEU A 5 -11.81 14.70 -11.77
C LEU A 5 -10.88 14.05 -12.79
N ASN A 6 -10.24 14.86 -13.64
CA ASN A 6 -9.31 14.39 -14.67
C ASN A 6 -8.42 13.31 -14.05
N LYS A 7 -8.65 12.05 -14.42
CA LYS A 7 -7.86 10.94 -13.92
C LYS A 7 -6.42 11.25 -14.35
N PRO A 8 -5.45 11.28 -13.42
CA PRO A 8 -4.07 11.56 -13.80
C PRO A 8 -3.65 10.55 -14.86
N VAL A 9 -3.23 11.05 -16.02
CA VAL A 9 -2.60 10.22 -17.05
C VAL A 9 -1.24 9.83 -16.49
N TYR A 10 -0.99 8.53 -16.41
CA TYR A 10 0.28 8.01 -15.92
C TYR A 10 1.11 7.55 -17.11
N GLU A 11 2.26 8.18 -17.28
CA GLU A 11 3.21 7.81 -18.32
C GLU A 11 3.94 6.52 -17.96
N ASP A 12 4.40 5.83 -19.00
CA ASP A 12 5.19 4.61 -18.86
C ASP A 12 6.61 4.97 -18.40
N MET A 13 7.04 4.39 -17.29
CA MET A 13 8.31 4.66 -16.65
C MET A 13 9.18 3.40 -16.61
N ASN A 14 10.42 3.53 -17.10
CA ASN A 14 11.48 2.53 -16.93
C ASN A 14 12.75 3.22 -16.39
N LEU A 15 13.83 2.47 -16.19
CA LEU A 15 15.04 3.00 -15.55
C LEU A 15 15.68 4.13 -16.35
N LEU A 16 15.76 3.99 -17.68
CA LEU A 16 16.40 4.97 -18.55
C LEU A 16 15.58 6.26 -18.61
N VAL A 17 14.27 6.12 -18.80
CA VAL A 17 13.33 7.26 -18.79
C VAL A 17 13.38 7.98 -17.44
N PHE A 18 13.42 7.23 -16.32
CA PHE A 18 13.51 7.80 -14.99
C PHE A 18 14.77 8.66 -14.81
N GLN A 19 15.91 8.18 -15.32
CA GLN A 19 17.18 8.89 -15.25
C GLN A 19 17.19 10.15 -16.10
N GLU A 20 16.48 10.15 -17.23
CA GLU A 20 16.36 11.31 -18.11
C GLU A 20 15.41 12.37 -17.52
N GLU A 21 14.28 11.95 -16.96
CA GLU A 21 13.28 12.86 -16.37
C GLU A 21 13.70 13.44 -15.02
N PHE A 22 14.32 12.65 -14.15
CA PHE A 22 14.67 13.04 -12.78
C PHE A 22 16.19 13.08 -12.58
N ARG A 23 16.82 14.07 -13.21
CA ARG A 23 18.29 14.26 -13.16
C ARG A 23 18.74 15.07 -11.96
N THR A 24 17.90 16.01 -11.53
CA THR A 24 18.26 17.03 -10.55
C THR A 24 17.21 17.15 -9.45
N GLU A 25 17.61 17.82 -8.36
CA GLU A 25 16.70 18.22 -7.29
C GLU A 25 15.57 19.14 -7.82
N ASN A 26 15.86 19.95 -8.84
CA ASN A 26 14.88 20.87 -9.43
C ASN A 26 13.79 20.12 -10.21
N ASP A 27 14.15 19.07 -10.94
CA ASP A 27 13.19 18.24 -11.69
C ASP A 27 12.17 17.61 -10.72
N CYS A 28 12.66 17.07 -9.60
CA CYS A 28 11.81 16.53 -8.55
C CYS A 28 10.88 17.59 -7.93
N ARG A 29 11.38 18.82 -7.74
CA ARG A 29 10.58 19.95 -7.21
C ARG A 29 9.51 20.41 -8.19
N ASN A 30 9.86 20.53 -9.46
CA ASN A 30 8.93 20.93 -10.52
C ASN A 30 7.81 19.91 -10.65
N TRP A 31 8.14 18.62 -10.61
CA TRP A 31 7.14 17.55 -10.60
C TRP A 31 6.21 17.64 -9.38
N LEU A 32 6.75 17.87 -8.18
CA LEU A 32 5.92 18.05 -6.99
C LEU A 32 5.07 19.33 -7.07
N PHE A 33 5.60 20.41 -7.63
CA PHE A 33 4.86 21.65 -7.84
C PHE A 33 3.67 21.41 -8.76
N SER A 34 3.88 20.83 -9.94
CA SER A 34 2.80 20.57 -10.91
C SER A 34 1.76 19.58 -10.37
N THR A 35 2.20 18.59 -9.58
CA THR A 35 1.28 17.63 -8.95
C THR A 35 0.43 18.27 -7.85
N ARG A 36 1.04 19.13 -7.03
CA ARG A 36 0.33 19.83 -5.94
C ARG A 36 -0.56 20.95 -6.45
N TRP A 37 -0.18 21.55 -7.57
CA TRP A 37 -0.84 22.69 -8.19
C TRP A 37 -0.99 22.49 -9.71
N PRO A 38 -1.90 21.62 -10.16
CA PRO A 38 -2.04 21.27 -11.58
C PRO A 38 -2.44 22.45 -12.49
N GLN A 39 -3.07 23.48 -11.91
CA GLN A 39 -3.52 24.69 -12.62
C GLN A 39 -2.63 25.90 -12.33
N GLY A 40 -1.42 25.69 -11.81
CA GLY A 40 -0.56 26.74 -11.29
C GLY A 40 -0.77 27.00 -9.80
N PHE A 41 0.16 27.74 -9.20
CA PHE A 41 0.22 27.95 -7.75
C PHE A 41 -1.12 28.44 -7.20
N ARG A 42 -1.56 27.85 -6.10
CA ARG A 42 -2.75 28.29 -5.37
C ARG A 42 -2.43 28.35 -3.89
N CYS A 43 -2.49 29.55 -3.32
CA CYS A 43 -2.14 29.76 -1.92
C CYS A 43 -3.09 28.96 -1.01
N PRO A 44 -2.59 28.09 -0.12
CA PRO A 44 -3.46 27.30 0.76
C PRO A 44 -4.19 28.12 1.83
N ARG A 45 -3.84 29.40 2.00
CA ARG A 45 -4.43 30.29 3.01
C ARG A 45 -5.50 31.23 2.44
N CYS A 46 -5.20 31.90 1.33
CA CYS A 46 -6.09 32.91 0.74
C CYS A 46 -6.54 32.61 -0.69
N ASN A 47 -6.17 31.44 -1.22
CA ASN A 47 -6.53 31.00 -2.56
C ASN A 47 -5.94 31.82 -3.73
N GLY A 48 -5.12 32.82 -3.46
CA GLY A 48 -4.49 33.66 -4.50
C GLY A 48 -3.51 32.87 -5.39
N GLU A 49 -3.42 33.29 -6.64
CA GLU A 49 -2.70 32.57 -7.71
C GLU A 49 -1.28 33.12 -7.94
N GLU A 50 -1.06 34.39 -7.60
CA GLU A 50 0.24 35.03 -7.78
C GLU A 50 1.22 34.70 -6.64
N TYR A 51 2.47 34.43 -7.03
CA TYR A 51 3.56 34.15 -6.10
C TYR A 51 4.89 34.75 -6.53
N THR A 52 5.83 34.77 -5.58
CA THR A 52 7.26 34.97 -5.81
C THR A 52 8.01 33.74 -5.32
N LEU A 53 8.88 33.16 -6.14
CA LEU A 53 9.73 32.05 -5.73
C LEU A 53 10.89 32.59 -4.88
N LEU A 54 11.01 32.07 -3.65
CA LEU A 54 12.13 32.32 -2.76
C LEU A 54 13.18 31.24 -2.97
N GLU A 55 13.99 31.38 -4.03
CA GLU A 55 14.90 30.34 -4.54
C GLU A 55 15.79 29.70 -3.46
N ARG A 56 16.45 30.52 -2.62
CA ARG A 56 17.34 30.03 -1.55
C ARG A 56 16.65 29.07 -0.57
N ARG A 57 15.34 29.23 -0.36
CA ARG A 57 14.55 28.40 0.57
C ARG A 57 13.65 27.40 -0.16
N ASN A 58 13.54 27.50 -1.48
CA ASN A 58 12.59 26.76 -2.31
C ASN A 58 11.13 26.88 -1.79
N LEU A 59 10.72 28.10 -1.48
CA LEU A 59 9.38 28.42 -0.97
C LEU A 59 8.64 29.37 -1.92
N TYR A 60 7.33 29.21 -2.01
CA TYR A 60 6.45 29.99 -2.86
C TYR A 60 5.71 31.01 -1.98
N LEU A 61 6.09 32.28 -2.09
CA LEU A 61 5.51 33.37 -1.32
C LEU A 61 4.29 33.92 -2.04
N CYS A 62 3.10 33.75 -1.47
CA CYS A 62 1.88 34.35 -2.02
C CYS A 62 1.96 35.88 -2.00
N LYS A 63 1.67 36.54 -3.13
CA LYS A 63 1.69 38.00 -3.19
C LYS A 63 0.57 38.65 -2.39
N ALA A 64 -0.61 38.02 -2.30
CA ALA A 64 -1.78 38.57 -1.63
C ALA A 64 -1.69 38.54 -0.09
N CYS A 65 -1.35 37.39 0.51
CA CYS A 65 -1.34 37.24 1.98
C CYS A 65 0.05 37.00 2.60
N ARG A 66 1.12 37.05 1.79
CA ARG A 66 2.52 36.83 2.20
C ARG A 66 2.79 35.47 2.86
N TYR A 67 1.87 34.51 2.75
CA TYR A 67 2.08 33.15 3.22
C TYR A 67 3.13 32.43 2.36
N GLN A 68 4.07 31.75 3.00
CA GLN A 68 5.09 30.93 2.34
C GLN A 68 4.63 29.48 2.29
N SER A 69 4.42 28.96 1.09
CA SER A 69 4.04 27.57 0.86
C SER A 69 5.21 26.77 0.31
N SER A 70 5.18 25.46 0.53
CA SER A 70 6.15 24.53 -0.02
C SER A 70 5.42 23.36 -0.68
N PRO A 71 5.86 22.87 -1.85
CA PRO A 71 5.24 21.72 -2.51
C PRO A 71 5.37 20.44 -1.67
N ILE A 72 6.36 20.36 -0.78
CA ILE A 72 6.51 19.24 0.16
C ILE A 72 5.68 19.40 1.45
N ALA A 73 5.00 20.55 1.64
CA ALA A 73 4.21 20.77 2.85
C ALA A 73 2.98 19.86 2.90
N GLY A 74 2.75 19.21 4.05
CA GLY A 74 1.63 18.29 4.24
C GLY A 74 1.77 16.93 3.53
N THR A 75 2.92 16.63 2.93
CA THR A 75 3.16 15.36 2.22
C THR A 75 4.11 14.44 2.99
N ILE A 76 4.42 13.25 2.49
CA ILE A 76 5.44 12.39 3.11
C ILE A 76 6.82 13.08 3.20
N PHE A 77 7.09 14.01 2.27
CA PHE A 77 8.31 14.79 2.16
C PHE A 77 8.37 15.97 3.14
N HIS A 78 7.32 16.17 3.95
CA HIS A 78 7.23 17.30 4.86
C HIS A 78 8.47 17.42 5.75
N LYS A 79 9.10 18.62 5.71
CA LYS A 79 10.31 18.97 6.46
C LYS A 79 11.51 18.03 6.20
N THR A 80 11.57 17.37 5.04
CA THR A 80 12.72 16.56 4.67
C THR A 80 13.99 17.41 4.56
N LYS A 81 15.09 16.90 5.12
CA LYS A 81 16.45 17.39 4.86
C LYS A 81 17.19 16.53 3.84
N THR A 82 16.68 15.33 3.57
CA THR A 82 17.18 14.45 2.51
C THR A 82 16.77 15.04 1.16
N PRO A 83 17.69 15.14 0.17
CA PRO A 83 17.38 15.56 -1.19
C PRO A 83 16.21 14.78 -1.78
N LEU A 84 15.33 15.48 -2.50
CA LEU A 84 14.18 14.87 -3.17
C LEU A 84 14.61 13.85 -4.23
N LEU A 85 15.76 14.06 -4.88
CA LEU A 85 16.28 13.07 -5.83
C LEU A 85 16.47 11.68 -5.19
N LYS A 86 16.97 11.62 -3.94
CA LYS A 86 17.12 10.36 -3.18
C LYS A 86 15.77 9.76 -2.82
N TRP A 87 14.78 10.59 -2.52
CA TRP A 87 13.40 10.13 -2.31
C TRP A 87 12.81 9.51 -3.58
N PHE A 88 12.98 10.16 -4.73
CA PHE A 88 12.45 9.69 -6.00
C PHE A 88 13.09 8.36 -6.40
N TRP A 89 14.40 8.20 -6.23
CA TRP A 89 15.07 6.92 -6.42
C TRP A 89 14.53 5.82 -5.50
N LEU A 90 14.35 6.11 -4.20
CA LEU A 90 13.79 5.13 -3.26
C LEU A 90 12.36 4.73 -3.66
N ILE A 91 11.52 5.70 -4.05
CA ILE A 91 10.16 5.47 -4.53
C ILE A 91 10.18 4.62 -5.80
N TYR A 92 11.05 4.94 -6.76
CA TYR A 92 11.22 4.18 -7.98
C TYR A 92 11.57 2.72 -7.69
N ARG A 93 12.59 2.48 -6.85
CA ARG A 93 13.03 1.12 -6.50
C ARG A 93 11.96 0.34 -5.73
N MET A 94 11.25 0.98 -4.78
CA MET A 94 10.16 0.33 -4.04
C MET A 94 8.92 0.04 -4.89
N ALA A 95 8.62 0.89 -5.89
CA ALA A 95 7.50 0.71 -6.80
C ALA A 95 7.74 -0.39 -7.83
N THR A 96 8.94 -0.46 -8.39
CA THR A 96 9.27 -1.29 -9.56
C THR A 96 9.86 -2.66 -9.19
N SER A 97 10.46 -2.81 -8.02
CA SER A 97 10.99 -4.11 -7.56
C SER A 97 9.87 -5.02 -7.08
N LYS A 98 9.51 -6.05 -7.87
CA LYS A 98 8.46 -7.03 -7.52
C LYS A 98 8.74 -7.78 -6.23
N THR A 99 10.00 -8.09 -5.98
CA THR A 99 10.47 -8.83 -4.80
C THR A 99 10.73 -7.93 -3.59
N GLY A 100 10.54 -6.62 -3.71
CA GLY A 100 10.91 -5.65 -2.67
C GLY A 100 12.39 -5.26 -2.75
N VAL A 101 12.82 -4.38 -1.86
CA VAL A 101 14.22 -3.88 -1.82
C VAL A 101 14.78 -3.93 -0.41
N SER A 102 16.07 -4.27 -0.30
CA SER A 102 16.76 -4.19 0.98
C SER A 102 16.99 -2.73 1.34
N ILE A 103 16.47 -2.30 2.50
CA ILE A 103 16.64 -0.93 2.96
C ILE A 103 18.12 -0.62 3.28
N ALA A 104 18.88 -1.63 3.71
CA ALA A 104 20.31 -1.49 3.93
C ALA A 104 21.10 -1.35 2.62
N GLU A 105 20.64 -2.00 1.55
CA GLU A 105 21.20 -1.82 0.21
C GLU A 105 20.90 -0.43 -0.34
N MET A 106 19.62 -0.01 -0.26
CA MET A 106 19.21 1.35 -0.65
C MET A 106 19.94 2.43 0.15
N GLN A 107 20.33 2.15 1.40
CA GLN A 107 21.15 3.09 2.17
C GLN A 107 22.49 3.36 1.49
N ARG A 108 23.15 2.30 1.03
CA ARG A 108 24.46 2.37 0.37
C ARG A 108 24.33 3.00 -1.02
N GLU A 109 23.40 2.52 -1.84
CA GLU A 109 23.17 3.05 -3.19
C GLU A 109 22.82 4.53 -3.19
N LEU A 110 22.03 4.99 -2.20
CA LEU A 110 21.62 6.39 -2.09
C LEU A 110 22.54 7.22 -1.21
N GLU A 111 23.65 6.67 -0.72
CA GLU A 111 24.63 7.34 0.16
C GLU A 111 23.96 8.08 1.33
N ILE A 112 23.02 7.43 2.00
CA ILE A 112 22.36 7.96 3.20
C ILE A 112 23.15 7.50 4.41
N LYS A 113 23.74 8.44 5.15
CA LYS A 113 24.67 8.12 6.26
C LYS A 113 24.02 7.33 7.40
N ASP A 114 22.76 7.60 7.70
CA ASP A 114 22.05 7.02 8.85
C ASP A 114 20.93 6.07 8.39
N TYR A 115 21.00 4.82 8.87
CA TYR A 115 19.98 3.80 8.58
C TYR A 115 18.58 4.23 9.02
N LYS A 116 18.49 4.92 10.17
CA LYS A 116 17.19 5.36 10.71
C LYS A 116 16.50 6.32 9.75
N THR A 117 17.26 7.17 9.05
CA THR A 117 16.74 8.10 8.05
C THR A 117 16.08 7.36 6.89
N ILE A 118 16.78 6.43 6.24
CA ILE A 118 16.20 5.69 5.10
C ILE A 118 15.09 4.73 5.53
N TRP A 119 15.18 4.17 6.74
CA TRP A 119 14.12 3.34 7.31
C TRP A 119 12.82 4.14 7.51
N VAL A 120 12.91 5.38 8.02
CA VAL A 120 11.75 6.28 8.11
C VAL A 120 11.23 6.66 6.72
N MET A 121 12.13 6.91 5.75
CA MET A 121 11.72 7.18 4.37
C MET A 121 10.89 6.05 3.78
N ALA A 122 11.37 4.81 3.91
CA ALA A 122 10.66 3.62 3.43
C ALA A 122 9.30 3.45 4.10
N HIS A 123 9.18 3.67 5.41
CA HIS A 123 7.89 3.61 6.11
C HIS A 123 6.91 4.70 5.69
N LYS A 124 7.41 5.91 5.42
CA LYS A 124 6.60 6.99 4.86
C LYS A 124 6.09 6.64 3.46
N ILE A 125 6.89 6.00 2.63
CA ILE A 125 6.46 5.49 1.32
C ILE A 125 5.40 4.39 1.48
N ARG A 126 5.60 3.45 2.41
CA ARG A 126 4.58 2.43 2.75
C ARG A 126 3.29 3.02 3.27
N LYS A 127 3.34 4.15 4.00
CA LYS A 127 2.14 4.90 4.35
C LYS A 127 1.44 5.43 3.09
N GLY A 128 2.17 5.98 2.13
CA GLY A 128 1.61 6.37 0.83
C GLY A 128 0.95 5.21 0.09
N MET A 129 1.54 4.02 0.12
CA MET A 129 0.93 2.80 -0.41
C MET A 129 -0.36 2.42 0.33
N SER A 130 -0.34 2.45 1.66
CA SER A 130 -1.48 2.14 2.53
C SER A 130 -2.65 3.07 2.30
N ASP A 131 -2.42 4.37 2.37
CA ASP A 131 -3.47 5.39 2.22
C ASP A 131 -4.08 5.31 0.82
N ARG A 132 -3.27 5.04 -0.21
CA ARG A 132 -3.79 4.86 -1.57
C ARG A 132 -4.65 3.60 -1.70
N ASP A 133 -4.20 2.46 -1.22
CA ASP A 133 -4.93 1.20 -1.34
C ASP A 133 -6.14 1.10 -0.40
N ALA A 134 -6.21 1.93 0.65
CA ALA A 134 -7.40 2.06 1.47
C ALA A 134 -8.65 2.51 0.68
N HIS A 135 -8.48 3.06 -0.52
CA HIS A 135 -9.57 3.42 -1.43
C HIS A 135 -10.05 2.25 -2.30
N TYR A 136 -9.29 1.14 -2.36
CA TYR A 136 -9.74 -0.04 -3.09
C TYR A 136 -10.73 -0.83 -2.25
N ARG A 137 -11.71 -1.38 -2.95
CA ARG A 137 -12.72 -2.30 -2.42
C ARG A 137 -12.60 -3.60 -3.20
N LEU A 138 -12.91 -4.69 -2.53
CA LEU A 138 -13.05 -5.99 -3.18
C LEU A 138 -14.47 -6.10 -3.73
N ALA A 139 -14.60 -6.73 -4.88
CA ALA A 139 -15.88 -6.91 -5.55
C ALA A 139 -15.99 -8.31 -6.15
N GLY A 140 -17.21 -8.79 -6.30
CA GLY A 140 -17.51 -10.09 -6.90
C GLY A 140 -17.18 -11.25 -5.96
N LEU A 141 -16.46 -12.24 -6.50
CA LEU A 141 -15.96 -13.39 -5.75
C LEU A 141 -14.64 -13.03 -5.05
N VAL A 142 -14.54 -13.32 -3.76
CA VAL A 142 -13.32 -13.09 -2.98
C VAL A 142 -12.77 -14.40 -2.45
N GLU A 143 -11.54 -14.75 -2.84
CA GLU A 143 -10.76 -15.78 -2.15
C GLU A 143 -10.27 -15.24 -0.81
N MET A 144 -10.48 -16.00 0.27
CA MET A 144 -9.92 -15.67 1.58
C MET A 144 -9.19 -16.86 2.19
N ASP A 145 -8.08 -16.58 2.84
CA ASP A 145 -7.27 -17.55 3.57
C ASP A 145 -6.53 -16.85 4.72
N GLU A 146 -6.09 -17.63 5.71
CA GLU A 146 -5.26 -17.12 6.79
C GLU A 146 -3.87 -17.75 6.81
N SER A 147 -2.87 -16.98 7.23
CA SER A 147 -1.50 -17.47 7.38
C SER A 147 -0.78 -16.85 8.55
N PHE A 148 0.23 -17.56 9.04
CA PHE A 148 1.06 -17.13 10.15
C PHE A 148 2.40 -16.58 9.67
N PHE A 149 2.75 -15.40 10.15
CA PHE A 149 3.99 -14.68 9.83
C PHE A 149 4.80 -14.44 11.09
N GLY A 150 6.11 -14.68 11.02
CA GLY A 150 7.00 -14.53 12.17
C GLY A 150 8.18 -15.48 12.08
N PRO A 151 9.10 -15.41 13.05
CA PRO A 151 10.27 -16.29 13.10
C PRO A 151 9.86 -17.76 13.21
N THR A 152 10.75 -18.64 12.78
CA THR A 152 10.61 -20.07 13.03
C THR A 152 10.90 -20.33 14.51
N VAL A 153 9.84 -20.52 15.30
CA VAL A 153 9.91 -20.97 16.69
C VAL A 153 9.71 -22.48 16.79
N THR A 154 10.38 -23.10 17.76
CA THR A 154 10.13 -24.50 18.17
C THR A 154 8.84 -24.55 18.99
N GLY A 155 7.87 -25.38 18.60
CA GLY A 155 6.58 -25.48 19.30
C GLY A 155 5.38 -25.77 18.39
N LYS A 156 4.17 -25.42 18.85
CA LYS A 156 2.91 -25.60 18.10
C LYS A 156 3.00 -24.95 16.71
N ARG A 157 2.57 -25.68 15.68
CA ARG A 157 2.47 -25.20 14.29
C ARG A 157 1.02 -24.86 13.97
N GLY A 158 0.79 -23.76 13.25
CA GLY A 158 -0.55 -23.30 12.86
C GLY A 158 -1.15 -22.29 13.84
N ARG A 159 -2.48 -22.31 13.99
CA ARG A 159 -3.24 -21.41 14.88
C ARG A 159 -2.78 -21.58 16.34
N GLY A 160 -2.49 -20.47 17.01
CA GLY A 160 -1.96 -20.47 18.38
C GLY A 160 -0.46 -20.80 18.48
N ALA A 161 0.30 -20.70 17.39
CA ALA A 161 1.76 -20.73 17.44
C ALA A 161 2.28 -19.43 18.08
N GLU A 162 2.88 -19.54 19.27
CA GLU A 162 3.45 -18.38 19.98
C GLU A 162 4.48 -17.64 19.11
N GLY A 163 4.44 -16.31 19.14
CA GLY A 163 5.39 -15.47 18.41
C GLY A 163 5.17 -15.37 16.89
N LYS A 164 4.04 -15.85 16.36
CA LYS A 164 3.62 -15.57 14.98
C LYS A 164 2.35 -14.73 14.94
N ALA A 165 2.39 -13.69 14.13
CA ALA A 165 1.23 -12.88 13.81
C ALA A 165 0.30 -13.63 12.85
N LEU A 166 -0.99 -13.62 13.17
CA LEU A 166 -2.04 -14.08 12.26
C LEU A 166 -2.28 -13.01 11.19
N VAL A 167 -2.37 -13.44 9.94
CA VAL A 167 -2.65 -12.58 8.79
C VAL A 167 -3.78 -13.17 7.97
N ILE A 168 -4.85 -12.40 7.80
CA ILE A 168 -5.95 -12.73 6.89
C ILE A 168 -5.67 -12.09 5.53
N VAL A 169 -5.76 -12.88 4.47
CA VAL A 169 -5.50 -12.45 3.09
C VAL A 169 -6.76 -12.62 2.28
N ALA A 170 -7.14 -11.59 1.53
CA ALA A 170 -8.32 -11.56 0.68
C ALA A 170 -7.95 -11.11 -0.73
N VAL A 171 -8.42 -11.82 -1.75
CA VAL A 171 -8.19 -11.50 -3.17
C VAL A 171 -9.49 -11.60 -3.94
N SER A 172 -9.97 -10.48 -4.48
CA SER A 172 -11.09 -10.48 -5.44
C SER A 172 -10.69 -11.16 -6.74
N THR A 173 -11.65 -11.75 -7.44
CA THR A 173 -11.43 -12.40 -8.73
C THR A 173 -12.49 -12.01 -9.75
N TRP A 174 -12.12 -12.07 -11.03
CA TRP A 174 -12.99 -11.74 -12.17
C TRP A 174 -12.70 -12.70 -13.32
N ILE A 175 -13.66 -12.85 -14.24
CA ILE A 175 -13.51 -13.70 -15.42
C ILE A 175 -13.11 -12.85 -16.62
N ASP A 176 -12.02 -13.21 -17.29
CA ASP A 176 -11.56 -12.54 -18.50
C ASP A 176 -12.36 -12.93 -19.76
N GLY A 177 -12.13 -12.23 -20.86
CA GLY A 177 -12.80 -12.50 -22.14
C GLY A 177 -12.55 -13.91 -22.72
N THR A 178 -11.63 -14.69 -22.12
CA THR A 178 -11.36 -16.09 -22.49
C THR A 178 -12.03 -17.09 -21.53
N GLY A 179 -12.83 -16.61 -20.58
CA GLY A 179 -13.48 -17.45 -19.57
C GLY A 179 -12.55 -17.88 -18.43
N LYS A 180 -11.35 -17.31 -18.31
CA LYS A 180 -10.39 -17.67 -17.24
C LYS A 180 -10.55 -16.74 -16.04
N GLU A 181 -10.54 -17.33 -14.85
CA GLU A 181 -10.52 -16.58 -13.61
C GLU A 181 -9.16 -15.88 -13.43
N ARG A 182 -9.20 -14.58 -13.16
CA ARG A 182 -8.05 -13.70 -12.94
C ARG A 182 -8.17 -13.04 -11.57
N PRO A 183 -7.05 -12.73 -10.92
CA PRO A 183 -7.10 -11.97 -9.70
C PRO A 183 -7.54 -10.53 -10.04
N GLY A 184 -8.16 -9.86 -9.08
CA GLY A 184 -8.47 -8.44 -9.05
C GLY A 184 -7.56 -7.73 -8.05
N PHE A 185 -8.16 -6.99 -7.11
CA PHE A 185 -7.48 -6.40 -5.97
C PHE A 185 -7.31 -7.38 -4.82
N ALA A 186 -6.29 -7.13 -4.01
CA ALA A 186 -5.93 -7.92 -2.85
C ALA A 186 -5.65 -7.03 -1.64
N HIS A 187 -5.95 -7.56 -0.47
CA HIS A 187 -5.61 -6.99 0.81
C HIS A 187 -5.10 -8.07 1.77
N ALA A 188 -4.24 -7.67 2.70
CA ALA A 188 -3.73 -8.53 3.76
C ALA A 188 -3.74 -7.74 5.08
N PHE A 189 -4.22 -8.37 6.14
CA PHE A 189 -4.45 -7.73 7.44
C PHE A 189 -3.85 -8.58 8.55
N VAL A 190 -3.01 -7.97 9.37
CA VAL A 190 -2.64 -8.53 10.68
C VAL A 190 -3.88 -8.47 11.55
N ALA A 191 -4.25 -9.61 12.13
CA ALA A 191 -5.43 -9.76 12.97
C ALA A 191 -5.02 -10.40 14.30
N ASP A 192 -5.71 -10.02 15.38
CA ASP A 192 -5.47 -10.60 16.70
C ASP A 192 -6.07 -12.02 16.80
N ASP A 193 -7.17 -12.26 16.07
CA ASP A 193 -7.82 -13.57 15.98
C ASP A 193 -8.45 -13.82 14.60
N ALA A 194 -8.98 -15.04 14.42
CA ALA A 194 -9.73 -15.47 13.23
C ALA A 194 -11.18 -15.81 13.59
N THR A 195 -11.80 -15.03 14.48
CA THR A 195 -13.21 -15.19 14.84
C THR A 195 -14.14 -14.80 13.69
N ALA A 196 -15.42 -15.18 13.79
CA ALA A 196 -16.43 -14.78 12.80
C ALA A 196 -16.56 -13.25 12.74
N ASP A 197 -16.61 -12.60 13.91
CA ASP A 197 -16.74 -11.14 14.05
C ASP A 197 -15.57 -10.40 13.38
N THR A 198 -14.32 -10.87 13.60
CA THR A 198 -13.14 -10.29 12.94
C THR A 198 -13.22 -10.41 11.41
N ILE A 199 -13.66 -11.56 10.90
CA ILE A 199 -13.81 -11.80 9.46
C ILE A 199 -14.95 -10.98 8.87
N GLU A 200 -16.07 -10.88 9.59
CA GLU A 200 -17.22 -10.08 9.20
C GLU A 200 -16.85 -8.60 9.10
N ASN A 201 -16.22 -8.04 10.14
CA ASN A 201 -15.74 -6.65 10.16
C ASN A 201 -14.79 -6.38 9.00
N LEU A 202 -13.92 -7.34 8.69
CA LEU A 202 -13.03 -7.23 7.55
C LEU A 202 -13.78 -7.21 6.22
N LEU A 203 -14.73 -8.13 6.02
CA LEU A 203 -15.55 -8.18 4.82
C LEU A 203 -16.38 -6.90 4.65
N ARG A 204 -17.00 -6.37 5.71
CA ARG A 204 -17.72 -5.09 5.66
C ARG A 204 -16.81 -3.96 5.20
N ARG A 205 -15.64 -3.82 5.81
CA ARG A 205 -14.63 -2.81 5.44
C ARG A 205 -14.15 -2.95 3.99
N LEU A 206 -14.07 -4.17 3.47
CA LEU A 206 -13.62 -4.44 2.11
C LEU A 206 -14.73 -4.29 1.05
N SER A 207 -16.00 -4.38 1.45
CA SER A 207 -17.14 -4.50 0.53
C SER A 207 -17.99 -3.23 0.42
N VAL A 208 -17.93 -2.34 1.41
CA VAL A 208 -18.85 -1.19 1.52
C VAL A 208 -18.10 0.11 1.19
N PRO A 209 -18.45 0.82 0.09
CA PRO A 209 -18.13 2.24 -0.07
C PRO A 209 -18.81 3.06 1.03
N GLU A 210 -18.22 4.18 1.48
CA GLU A 210 -18.84 5.07 2.49
C GLU A 210 -20.24 5.56 2.08
N ASP A 211 -20.58 5.49 0.79
CA ASP A 211 -21.78 6.06 0.19
C ASP A 211 -22.77 5.03 -0.41
N GLU A 212 -22.52 3.71 -0.29
CA GLU A 212 -23.38 2.67 -0.88
C GLU A 212 -23.87 1.64 0.15
N ILE A 213 -25.14 1.22 0.02
CA ILE A 213 -25.79 0.24 0.90
C ILE A 213 -25.45 -1.21 0.50
N THR A 214 -25.08 -1.45 -0.77
CA THR A 214 -24.94 -2.82 -1.29
C THR A 214 -23.48 -3.30 -1.21
N PRO A 215 -23.20 -4.44 -0.55
CA PRO A 215 -21.86 -5.02 -0.54
C PRO A 215 -21.39 -5.34 -1.97
N LEU A 216 -20.20 -4.85 -2.34
CA LEU A 216 -19.58 -5.20 -3.63
C LEU A 216 -19.14 -6.67 -3.69
N VAL A 217 -18.88 -7.28 -2.52
CA VAL A 217 -18.60 -8.71 -2.39
C VAL A 217 -19.92 -9.46 -2.32
N SER A 218 -20.15 -10.34 -3.29
CA SER A 218 -21.35 -11.17 -3.35
C SER A 218 -21.10 -12.59 -2.85
N GLN A 219 -19.85 -13.06 -2.93
CA GLN A 219 -19.48 -14.44 -2.63
C GLN A 219 -18.06 -14.52 -2.09
N ILE A 220 -17.80 -15.47 -1.18
CA ILE A 220 -16.45 -15.81 -0.71
C ILE A 220 -16.08 -17.26 -1.05
N ARG A 221 -14.80 -17.51 -1.31
CA ARG A 221 -14.22 -18.85 -1.48
C ARG A 221 -13.11 -19.06 -0.45
N THR A 222 -13.23 -20.09 0.39
CA THR A 222 -12.28 -20.34 1.50
C THR A 222 -12.01 -21.84 1.69
N ASP A 223 -11.04 -22.18 2.56
CA ASP A 223 -10.71 -23.56 2.96
C ASP A 223 -11.85 -24.27 3.74
N GLY A 224 -12.87 -23.51 4.13
CA GLY A 224 -14.04 -23.99 4.84
C GLY A 224 -13.95 -23.97 6.36
N TRP A 225 -13.04 -23.20 6.93
CA TRP A 225 -13.04 -22.94 8.36
C TRP A 225 -14.38 -22.35 8.85
N ARG A 226 -14.82 -22.74 10.06
CA ARG A 226 -16.15 -22.41 10.61
C ARG A 226 -16.41 -20.90 10.69
N SER A 227 -15.40 -20.09 11.03
CA SER A 227 -15.59 -18.63 11.15
C SER A 227 -16.03 -17.98 9.84
N TYR A 228 -15.52 -18.44 8.68
CA TYR A 228 -15.97 -17.94 7.37
C TYR A 228 -17.42 -18.30 7.08
N GLN A 229 -17.87 -19.49 7.49
CA GLN A 229 -19.26 -19.93 7.31
C GLN A 229 -20.21 -19.06 8.13
N VAL A 230 -19.85 -18.74 9.37
CA VAL A 230 -20.64 -17.87 10.24
C VAL A 230 -20.68 -16.46 9.66
N ALA A 231 -19.53 -15.86 9.34
CA ALA A 231 -19.48 -14.51 8.77
C ALA A 231 -20.24 -14.39 7.44
N ALA A 232 -20.16 -15.40 6.55
CA ALA A 232 -20.90 -15.40 5.30
C ALA A 232 -22.41 -15.47 5.51
N LYS A 233 -22.86 -16.23 6.52
CA LYS A 233 -24.27 -16.34 6.89
C LYS A 233 -24.80 -15.01 7.43
N GLU A 234 -24.07 -14.37 8.34
CA GLU A 234 -24.46 -13.07 8.93
C GLU A 234 -24.47 -11.93 7.89
N LEU A 235 -23.60 -12.01 6.87
CA LEU A 235 -23.57 -11.06 5.76
C LEU A 235 -24.51 -11.40 4.59
N GLU A 236 -25.23 -12.53 4.68
CA GLU A 236 -26.12 -13.03 3.62
C GLU A 236 -25.42 -13.18 2.25
N ILE A 237 -24.14 -13.57 2.25
CA ILE A 237 -23.34 -13.81 1.03
C ILE A 237 -23.10 -15.30 0.77
N ALA A 238 -22.90 -15.67 -0.49
CA ALA A 238 -22.63 -17.08 -0.82
C ALA A 238 -21.24 -17.50 -0.34
N HIS A 239 -21.12 -18.71 0.24
CA HIS A 239 -19.84 -19.28 0.64
C HIS A 239 -19.53 -20.56 -0.14
N HIS A 240 -18.49 -20.50 -0.97
CA HIS A 240 -17.92 -21.65 -1.65
C HIS A 240 -16.80 -22.26 -0.84
N ARG A 241 -17.04 -23.45 -0.29
CA ARG A 241 -16.00 -24.21 0.39
C ARG A 241 -15.14 -24.94 -0.63
N ALA A 242 -13.85 -24.61 -0.65
CA ALA A 242 -12.88 -25.32 -1.44
C ALA A 242 -12.46 -26.60 -0.68
N ILE A 243 -13.14 -27.72 -0.93
CA ILE A 243 -12.89 -28.99 -0.23
C ILE A 243 -11.75 -29.76 -0.90
N LEU A 244 -10.71 -30.08 -0.13
CA LEU A 244 -9.63 -30.99 -0.53
C LEU A 244 -10.17 -32.42 -0.74
N ARG A 245 -10.07 -32.94 -1.96
CA ARG A 245 -10.20 -34.39 -2.23
C ARG A 245 -8.84 -35.12 -2.23
N ASP A 246 -7.75 -34.42 -2.55
CA ASP A 246 -6.35 -34.90 -2.49
C ASP A 246 -5.46 -33.80 -1.85
N PRO A 247 -4.63 -34.09 -0.84
CA PRO A 247 -3.67 -33.14 -0.25
C PRO A 247 -2.75 -32.43 -1.25
N LYS A 248 -2.43 -33.08 -2.38
CA LYS A 248 -1.60 -32.53 -3.46
C LYS A 248 -2.29 -31.40 -4.24
N ASP A 249 -3.61 -31.26 -4.11
CA ASP A 249 -4.40 -30.24 -4.82
C ASP A 249 -4.64 -28.96 -3.99
N SER A 250 -4.04 -28.83 -2.80
CA SER A 250 -4.17 -27.63 -1.95
C SER A 250 -3.85 -26.32 -2.67
N MET A 251 -2.88 -26.30 -3.59
CA MET A 251 -2.57 -25.12 -4.40
C MET A 251 -3.62 -24.78 -5.48
N LYS A 252 -4.57 -25.67 -5.79
CA LYS A 252 -5.59 -25.47 -6.83
C LYS A 252 -6.89 -24.82 -6.30
N LEU A 253 -7.08 -24.78 -4.98
CA LEU A 253 -8.34 -24.37 -4.35
C LEU A 253 -8.44 -22.85 -4.14
N LEU A 254 -7.38 -22.23 -3.63
CA LEU A 254 -7.26 -20.78 -3.40
C LEU A 254 -5.96 -20.25 -4.05
N PRO A 255 -5.84 -20.35 -5.39
CA PRO A 255 -4.60 -20.09 -6.09
C PRO A 255 -4.07 -18.67 -5.88
N TRP A 256 -4.94 -17.65 -5.70
CA TRP A 256 -4.50 -16.27 -5.61
C TRP A 256 -4.10 -15.87 -4.20
N THR A 257 -4.84 -16.28 -3.16
CA THR A 257 -4.41 -16.06 -1.76
C THR A 257 -3.12 -16.82 -1.46
N HIS A 258 -3.01 -18.10 -1.85
CA HIS A 258 -1.80 -18.89 -1.63
C HIS A 258 -0.57 -18.28 -2.32
N ARG A 259 -0.71 -17.81 -3.57
CA ARG A 259 0.37 -17.09 -4.28
C ARG A 259 0.74 -15.80 -3.58
N LEU A 260 -0.23 -15.01 -3.12
CA LEU A 260 0.04 -13.76 -2.42
C LEU A 260 0.73 -14.00 -1.08
N ILE A 261 0.30 -15.00 -0.32
CA ILE A 261 0.94 -15.43 0.94
C ILE A 261 2.39 -15.86 0.69
N ALA A 262 2.63 -16.70 -0.33
CA ALA A 262 3.97 -17.15 -0.70
C ALA A 262 4.88 -15.98 -1.08
N ASN A 263 4.37 -15.05 -1.91
CA ASN A 263 5.10 -13.84 -2.30
C ASN A 263 5.41 -12.96 -1.09
N ALA A 264 4.43 -12.74 -0.20
CA ALA A 264 4.63 -11.93 1.01
C ALA A 264 5.72 -12.54 1.92
N LYS A 265 5.69 -13.87 2.13
CA LYS A 265 6.73 -14.58 2.89
C LYS A 265 8.10 -14.44 2.23
N ALA A 266 8.19 -14.60 0.90
CA ALA A 266 9.44 -14.44 0.17
C ALA A 266 10.02 -13.02 0.27
N VAL A 267 9.19 -11.98 0.18
CA VAL A 267 9.59 -10.57 0.33
C VAL A 267 10.07 -10.29 1.75
N ILE A 268 9.37 -10.80 2.77
CA ILE A 268 9.76 -10.59 4.17
C ILE A 268 11.05 -11.33 4.51
N SER A 269 11.19 -12.59 4.08
CA SER A 269 12.36 -13.42 4.38
C SER A 269 13.58 -13.08 3.53
N GLY A 270 13.39 -12.59 2.30
CA GLY A 270 14.45 -12.26 1.35
C GLY A 270 15.09 -10.91 1.66
N PRO A 271 14.66 -9.82 1.00
CA PRO A 271 15.28 -8.50 1.14
C PRO A 271 15.18 -7.90 2.53
N HIS A 272 14.17 -8.26 3.33
CA HIS A 272 13.98 -7.68 4.67
C HIS A 272 14.56 -8.52 5.80
N ARG A 273 14.83 -9.82 5.56
CA ARG A 273 15.38 -10.76 6.56
C ARG A 273 14.55 -10.83 7.86
N GLY A 274 13.24 -10.60 7.75
CA GLY A 274 12.33 -10.55 8.89
C GLY A 274 11.86 -9.13 9.22
N VAL A 275 10.69 -9.05 9.86
CA VAL A 275 10.03 -7.79 10.24
C VAL A 275 9.36 -8.01 11.60
N SER A 276 9.41 -7.02 12.47
CA SER A 276 8.68 -7.07 13.73
C SER A 276 7.16 -7.01 13.49
N GLU A 277 6.39 -7.71 14.32
CA GLU A 277 4.93 -7.72 14.25
C GLU A 277 4.32 -6.32 14.16
N LYS A 278 4.82 -5.39 14.99
CA LYS A 278 4.47 -3.96 14.98
C LYS A 278 4.45 -3.32 13.58
N HIS A 279 5.37 -3.73 12.71
CA HIS A 279 5.51 -3.15 11.38
C HIS A 279 5.02 -4.06 10.27
N LEU A 280 4.66 -5.31 10.57
CA LEU A 280 4.28 -6.34 9.60
C LEU A 280 3.19 -5.85 8.64
N GLN A 281 2.15 -5.18 9.15
CA GLN A 281 1.06 -4.63 8.33
C GLN A 281 1.57 -3.72 7.20
N ARG A 282 2.60 -2.89 7.46
CA ARG A 282 3.15 -1.96 6.46
C ARG A 282 3.87 -2.71 5.34
N TYR A 283 4.50 -3.84 5.64
CA TYR A 283 5.19 -4.67 4.65
C TYR A 283 4.20 -5.52 3.84
N LEU A 284 3.16 -6.05 4.48
CA LEU A 284 2.05 -6.71 3.77
C LEU A 284 1.37 -5.74 2.79
N THR A 285 1.16 -4.50 3.23
CA THR A 285 0.63 -3.41 2.39
C THR A 285 1.52 -3.12 1.19
N GLU A 286 2.84 -3.10 1.36
CA GLU A 286 3.79 -2.93 0.25
C GLU A 286 3.63 -4.03 -0.80
N VAL A 287 3.47 -5.28 -0.36
CA VAL A 287 3.24 -6.42 -1.26
C VAL A 287 1.90 -6.31 -1.99
N CYS A 288 0.83 -5.99 -1.27
CA CYS A 288 -0.51 -5.80 -1.84
C CYS A 288 -0.53 -4.64 -2.84
N TYR A 289 0.13 -3.52 -2.53
CA TYR A 289 0.22 -2.35 -3.41
C TYR A 289 0.81 -2.68 -4.77
N ARG A 290 1.89 -3.47 -4.80
CA ARG A 290 2.50 -3.95 -6.04
C ARG A 290 1.59 -4.94 -6.76
N PHE A 291 1.00 -5.89 -6.02
CA PHE A 291 0.06 -6.86 -6.59
C PHE A 291 -1.12 -6.17 -7.28
N ASN A 292 -1.72 -5.18 -6.63
CA ASN A 292 -2.86 -4.39 -7.12
C ASN A 292 -2.54 -3.55 -8.35
N ARG A 293 -1.25 -3.40 -8.70
CA ARG A 293 -0.77 -2.63 -9.86
C ARG A 293 -0.02 -3.46 -10.88
N ARG A 294 -0.08 -4.79 -10.81
CA ARG A 294 0.60 -5.72 -11.74
C ARG A 294 0.23 -5.56 -13.22
N PHE A 295 -0.88 -4.90 -13.54
CA PHE A 295 -1.27 -4.59 -14.93
C PHE A 295 -0.80 -3.20 -15.40
N TRP A 296 -0.25 -2.39 -14.48
CA TRP A 296 0.25 -1.04 -14.73
C TRP A 296 1.69 -0.92 -14.26
N GLU A 297 2.51 -1.94 -14.50
CA GLU A 297 3.88 -2.02 -13.96
C GLU A 297 4.74 -0.82 -14.36
N ARG A 298 4.66 -0.42 -15.63
CA ARG A 298 5.36 0.76 -16.15
C ARG A 298 4.85 2.06 -15.54
N GLN A 299 3.63 2.11 -15.04
CA GLN A 299 3.06 3.31 -14.39
C GLN A 299 3.22 3.29 -12.86
N SER A 300 3.78 2.22 -12.29
CA SER A 300 3.86 2.02 -10.83
C SER A 300 4.59 3.15 -10.12
N PHE A 301 5.64 3.69 -10.74
CA PHE A 301 6.42 4.80 -10.19
C PHE A 301 5.56 6.06 -10.03
N HIS A 302 4.99 6.61 -11.11
CA HIS A 302 4.18 7.82 -11.01
C HIS A 302 2.92 7.63 -10.16
N ARG A 303 2.32 6.43 -10.18
CA ARG A 303 1.20 6.08 -9.28
C ARG A 303 1.61 6.18 -7.81
N LEU A 304 2.77 5.63 -7.45
CA LEU A 304 3.28 5.71 -6.09
C LEU A 304 3.72 7.13 -5.73
N LEU A 305 4.39 7.82 -6.64
CA LEU A 305 4.84 9.19 -6.41
C LEU A 305 3.65 10.13 -6.19
N ASN A 306 2.56 9.99 -6.95
CA ASN A 306 1.30 10.71 -6.74
C ASN A 306 0.65 10.36 -5.39
N ALA A 307 0.70 9.10 -4.97
CA ALA A 307 0.26 8.72 -3.63
C ALA A 307 1.10 9.41 -2.54
N CYS A 308 2.43 9.36 -2.65
CA CYS A 308 3.37 10.01 -1.74
C CYS A 308 3.15 11.53 -1.64
N ALA A 309 2.89 12.20 -2.77
CA ALA A 309 2.62 13.63 -2.81
C ALA A 309 1.25 14.03 -2.23
N SER A 310 0.32 13.08 -2.08
CA SER A 310 -1.02 13.31 -1.53
C SER A 310 -1.19 12.79 -0.10
N THR A 311 -0.19 12.09 0.43
CA THR A 311 -0.27 11.41 1.72
C THR A 311 0.36 12.24 2.82
N THR A 312 -0.34 12.40 3.94
CA THR A 312 0.21 13.08 5.13
C THR A 312 1.43 12.34 5.68
N THR A 313 2.31 13.08 6.32
CA THR A 313 3.56 12.51 6.85
C THR A 313 3.29 11.66 8.10
N ILE A 314 4.14 10.66 8.34
CA ILE A 314 4.26 9.97 9.63
C ILE A 314 5.67 10.19 10.18
N THR A 315 5.76 10.55 11.44
CA THR A 315 7.00 10.86 12.14
C THR A 315 7.67 9.59 12.68
N ARG A 316 8.97 9.69 12.97
CA ARG A 316 9.70 8.62 13.65
C ARG A 316 9.07 8.30 15.01
N ASN A 317 8.64 9.32 15.75
CA ASN A 317 8.07 9.11 17.08
C ASN A 317 6.76 8.31 16.99
N GLU A 318 5.89 8.62 16.03
CA GLU A 318 4.67 7.83 15.77
C GLU A 318 5.01 6.39 15.32
N LEU A 319 6.04 6.21 14.48
CA LEU A 319 6.52 4.87 14.11
C LEU A 319 7.10 4.09 15.30
N MET A 320 7.68 4.78 16.30
CA MET A 320 8.31 4.17 17.47
C MET A 320 7.35 4.02 18.66
N ALA A 321 6.26 4.78 18.70
CA ALA A 321 5.21 4.66 19.72
C ALA A 321 4.69 3.22 19.78
N LYS A 322 4.46 2.69 20.98
CA LYS A 322 3.73 1.43 21.13
C LYS A 322 2.35 1.64 20.49
N THR A 323 1.86 0.66 19.74
CA THR A 323 0.49 0.70 19.22
C THR A 323 -0.42 0.89 20.45
N ALA A 324 -1.00 2.07 20.62
CA ALA A 324 -2.14 2.20 21.51
C ALA A 324 -3.19 1.26 20.94
N GLU A 325 -3.76 0.41 21.79
CA GLU A 325 -4.92 -0.43 21.44
C GLU A 325 -5.91 0.46 20.67
N GLN A 326 -5.97 0.29 19.35
CA GLN A 326 -7.00 0.92 18.53
C GLN A 326 -8.25 0.07 18.70
N SER A 327 -8.80 0.11 19.91
CA SER A 327 -10.16 -0.29 20.21
C SER A 327 -11.05 0.91 19.94
N GLN A 328 -11.68 0.93 18.77
CA GLN A 328 -13.00 1.51 18.54
C GLN A 328 -13.54 1.09 17.18
#